data_AF-L0NHI3-F1
#
_entry.id   AF-L0NHI3-F1
#
_cell.length_a   1.000
_cell.length_b   1.000
_cell.length_c   1.000
_cell.angle_alpha   90.00
_cell.angle_beta   90.00
_cell.angle_gamma   90.00
#
_symmetry.space_group_name_H-M   'P 1'
#
loop_
_entity.id
_entity.type
_entity.pdbx_description
1 polymer ?
#
loop_
_entity_poly.entity_id
_entity_poly.type
_entity_poly.pdbx_seq_one_letter_code
_entity_poly.pdbx_strand_id
1 'polypeptide(L)'
;MLNVENNTDDETHRRALAVEGAMLMLIDGLAARGTISADEAEDMLRILSKSSDFSAARASGSLRIIDHLRRLRGGDGQVTPGA
;
A
#
# COMPACT_ATOMS: atom_id res chain seq x y z
N MET A 1 -31.09 -9.82 -22.36
CA MET A 1 -30.08 -8.75 -22.39
C MET A 1 -29.46 -8.42 -21.03
N LEU A 2 -30.07 -8.82 -19.89
CA LEU A 2 -29.58 -8.53 -18.54
C LEU A 2 -28.26 -9.23 -18.12
N ASN A 3 -27.83 -10.31 -18.81
CA ASN A 3 -26.62 -11.05 -18.43
C ASN A 3 -25.29 -10.39 -18.86
N VAL A 4 -25.32 -9.45 -19.81
CA VAL A 4 -24.09 -8.82 -20.34
C VAL A 4 -23.63 -7.67 -19.44
N GLU A 5 -24.57 -6.86 -18.94
CA GLU A 5 -24.26 -5.76 -18.01
C GLU A 5 -23.65 -6.28 -16.70
N ASN A 6 -24.26 -7.30 -16.08
CA ASN A 6 -23.79 -7.87 -14.82
C ASN A 6 -22.36 -8.45 -14.93
N ASN A 7 -22.02 -9.06 -16.07
CA ASN A 7 -20.68 -9.59 -16.33
C ASN A 7 -19.64 -8.46 -16.53
N THR A 8 -20.08 -7.33 -17.10
CA THR A 8 -19.21 -6.17 -17.34
C THR A 8 -18.88 -5.47 -16.02
N ASP A 9 -19.84 -5.38 -15.10
CA ASP A 9 -19.64 -4.81 -13.76
C ASP A 9 -18.71 -5.70 -12.91
N ASP A 10 -18.89 -7.02 -12.96
CA ASP A 10 -18.02 -7.97 -12.24
C ASP A 10 -16.57 -7.96 -12.75
N GLU A 11 -16.37 -7.85 -14.06
CA GLU A 11 -15.03 -7.74 -14.66
C GLU A 11 -14.38 -6.39 -14.33
N THR A 12 -15.16 -5.31 -14.36
CA THR A 12 -14.68 -3.97 -13.97
C THR A 12 -14.26 -3.95 -12.50
N HIS A 13 -15.06 -4.57 -11.63
CA HIS A 13 -14.74 -4.72 -10.22
C HIS A 13 -13.46 -5.55 -10.01
N ARG A 14 -13.34 -6.70 -10.67
CA ARG A 14 -12.11 -7.53 -10.62
C ARG A 14 -10.86 -6.76 -11.05
N ARG A 15 -10.94 -5.98 -12.14
CA ARG A 15 -9.83 -5.14 -12.61
C ARG A 15 -9.49 -4.05 -11.62
N ALA A 16 -10.49 -3.38 -11.04
CA ALA A 16 -10.25 -2.37 -10.02
C ALA A 16 -9.48 -2.94 -8.82
N LEU A 17 -9.87 -4.12 -8.34
CA LEU A 17 -9.17 -4.80 -7.24
C LEU A 17 -7.73 -5.22 -7.60
N ALA A 18 -7.49 -5.63 -8.85
CA ALA A 18 -6.16 -6.00 -9.32
C ALA A 18 -5.24 -4.78 -9.41
N VAL A 19 -5.75 -3.66 -9.93
CA VAL A 19 -5.04 -2.37 -10.01
C VAL A 19 -4.69 -1.87 -8.61
N GLU A 20 -5.64 -1.95 -7.68
CA GLU A 20 -5.39 -1.60 -6.29
C GLU A 20 -4.29 -2.47 -5.66
N GLY A 21 -4.35 -3.79 -5.87
CA GLY A 21 -3.31 -4.70 -5.39
C GLY A 21 -1.92 -4.36 -5.97
N ALA A 22 -1.86 -4.02 -7.26
CA ALA A 22 -0.62 -3.58 -7.90
C ALA A 22 -0.10 -2.27 -7.30
N MET A 23 -0.98 -1.31 -7.03
CA MET A 23 -0.61 -0.03 -6.39
C MET A 23 0.00 -0.24 -5.01
N LEU A 24 -0.59 -1.11 -4.19
CA LEU A 24 -0.04 -1.43 -2.86
C LEU A 24 1.38 -2.01 -2.96
N MET A 25 1.61 -2.98 -3.85
CA MET A 25 2.93 -3.56 -4.07
C MET A 25 3.95 -2.54 -4.58
N LEU A 26 3.52 -1.61 -5.44
CA LEU A 26 4.36 -0.54 -5.95
C LEU A 26 4.77 0.43 -4.83
N ILE A 27 3.82 0.86 -3.99
CA ILE A 27 4.10 1.74 -2.84
C ILE A 27 5.10 1.06 -1.90
N ASP A 28 4.84 -0.19 -1.51
CA ASP A 28 5.73 -0.94 -0.62
C ASP A 28 7.13 -1.09 -1.23
N GLY A 29 7.22 -1.40 -2.53
CA GLY A 29 8.50 -1.56 -3.23
C GLY A 29 9.28 -0.24 -3.39
N LEU A 30 8.60 0.87 -3.67
CA LEU A 30 9.23 2.20 -3.75
C LEU A 30 9.71 2.67 -2.38
N ALA A 31 8.89 2.48 -1.35
CA ALA A 31 9.24 2.81 0.01
C ALA A 31 10.43 1.97 0.49
N ALA A 32 10.43 0.65 0.28
CA ALA A 32 11.52 -0.24 0.68
C ALA A 32 12.86 0.12 0.03
N ARG A 33 12.85 0.53 -1.25
CA ARG A 33 14.05 0.99 -1.97
C ARG A 33 14.48 2.42 -1.62
N GLY A 34 13.66 3.16 -0.88
CA GLY A 34 13.96 4.54 -0.50
C GLY A 34 13.78 5.54 -1.63
N THR A 35 13.04 5.15 -2.67
CA THR A 35 12.68 6.04 -3.79
C THR A 35 11.64 7.07 -3.35
N ILE A 36 10.77 6.70 -2.40
CA ILE A 36 9.88 7.60 -1.67
C ILE A 36 10.12 7.46 -0.17
N SER A 37 9.80 8.51 0.58
CA SER A 37 9.87 8.51 2.03
C SER A 37 8.78 7.62 2.65
N ALA A 38 8.97 7.25 3.92
CA ALA A 38 7.95 6.52 4.67
C ALA A 38 6.67 7.35 4.87
N ASP A 39 6.81 8.67 5.00
CA ASP A 39 5.69 9.60 5.18
C ASP A 39 4.85 9.71 3.91
N GLU A 40 5.50 9.85 2.74
CA GLU A 40 4.81 9.84 1.44
C GLU A 40 4.09 8.50 1.18
N ALA A 41 4.73 7.38 1.53
CA ALA A 41 4.11 6.07 1.41
C ALA A 41 2.90 5.93 2.35
N GLU A 42 2.98 6.43 3.58
CA GLU A 42 1.87 6.45 4.53
C GLU A 42 0.69 7.28 4.00
N ASP A 43 0.93 8.47 3.46
CA ASP A 43 -0.10 9.34 2.91
C ASP A 43 -0.83 8.67 1.72
N MET A 44 -0.08 8.04 0.82
CA MET A 44 -0.66 7.27 -0.29
C MET A 44 -1.55 6.12 0.21
N LEU A 45 -1.08 5.35 1.19
CA LEU A 45 -1.85 4.24 1.77
C LEU A 45 -3.10 4.72 2.49
N ARG A 46 -3.04 5.87 3.17
CA ARG A 46 -4.21 6.50 3.80
C ARG A 46 -5.26 6.92 2.78
N ILE A 47 -4.85 7.40 1.60
CA ILE A 47 -5.78 7.71 0.52
C ILE A 47 -6.47 6.42 0.02
N LEU A 48 -5.69 5.36 -0.25
CA LEU A 48 -6.23 4.08 -0.71
C LEU A 48 -7.20 3.47 0.32
N SER A 49 -6.87 3.55 1.61
CA SER A 49 -7.72 3.01 2.68
C SER A 49 -9.14 3.62 2.74
N LYS A 50 -9.34 4.82 2.19
CA LYS A 50 -10.65 5.50 2.16
C LYS A 50 -11.54 5.06 1.00
N SER A 51 -11.02 4.27 0.06
CA SER A 51 -11.74 3.89 -1.15
C SER A 51 -12.81 2.81 -0.91
N SER A 52 -12.59 1.90 0.04
CA SER A 52 -13.54 0.86 0.46
C SER A 52 -13.07 0.15 1.74
N ASP A 53 -13.94 -0.61 2.40
CA ASP A 53 -13.57 -1.43 3.56
C ASP A 53 -12.48 -2.47 3.21
N PHE A 54 -12.54 -3.01 2.00
CA PHE A 54 -11.57 -3.97 1.51
C PHE A 54 -10.21 -3.32 1.24
N SER A 55 -10.23 -2.10 0.70
CA SER A 55 -9.07 -1.24 0.54
C SER A 55 -8.40 -0.95 1.88
N ALA A 56 -9.21 -0.63 2.90
CA ALA A 56 -8.74 -0.38 4.26
C ALA A 56 -8.03 -1.61 4.85
N ALA A 57 -8.62 -2.80 4.69
CA ALA A 57 -8.04 -4.05 5.17
C ALA A 57 -6.67 -4.31 4.54
N ARG A 58 -6.51 -4.12 3.22
CA ARG A 58 -5.23 -4.32 2.54
C ARG A 58 -4.19 -3.26 2.87
N ALA A 59 -4.60 -1.99 2.86
CA ALA A 59 -3.71 -0.87 3.22
C ALA A 59 -3.17 -1.02 4.65
N SER A 60 -3.94 -1.62 5.57
CA SER A 60 -3.49 -1.88 6.94
C SER A 60 -2.24 -2.78 7.00
N GLY A 61 -2.06 -3.69 6.04
CA GLY A 61 -0.87 -4.54 5.94
C GLY A 61 0.35 -3.73 5.50
N SER A 62 0.22 -3.02 4.39
CA SER A 62 1.28 -2.13 3.87
C SER A 62 1.67 -1.04 4.88
N LEU A 63 0.71 -0.46 5.61
CA LEU A 63 1.00 0.53 6.66
C LEU A 63 1.92 -0.02 7.77
N ARG A 64 1.78 -1.29 8.14
CA ARG A 64 2.72 -1.92 9.11
C ARG A 64 4.11 -2.08 8.52
N ILE A 65 4.23 -2.41 7.24
CA ILE A 65 5.52 -2.51 6.54
C ILE A 65 6.19 -1.13 6.53
N ILE A 66 5.44 -0.08 6.19
CA ILE A 66 5.95 1.30 6.19
C ILE A 66 6.39 1.74 7.59
N ASP A 67 5.61 1.45 8.64
CA ASP A 67 6.02 1.74 10.03
C ASP A 67 7.31 1.01 10.40
N HIS A 68 7.45 -0.26 10.00
CA HIS A 68 8.68 -1.01 10.21
C HIS A 68 9.87 -0.40 9.47
N LEU A 69 9.70 -0.04 8.19
CA LEU A 69 10.72 0.64 7.40
C LEU A 69 11.13 1.99 8.01
N ARG A 70 10.16 2.76 8.52
CA ARG A 70 10.41 4.02 9.22
C ARG A 70 11.28 3.79 10.46
N ARG A 71 10.96 2.77 11.26
CA ARG A 71 11.75 2.42 12.45
C ARG A 71 13.16 1.96 12.11
N LEU A 72 13.34 1.15 11.08
CA LEU A 72 14.67 0.71 10.63
C LEU A 72 15.52 1.91 10.18
N ARG A 73 14.96 2.78 9.34
CA ARG A 73 15.66 3.97 8.85
C ARG A 73 15.90 5.03 9.93
N GLY A 74 14.98 5.18 10.87
CA GLY A 74 15.12 6.06 12.02
C GLY A 74 16.02 5.48 13.13
N GLY A 75 16.23 4.16 13.13
CA GLY A 75 16.98 3.41 14.14
C GLY A 75 18.45 3.14 13.80
N ASP A 76 18.83 3.17 12.53
CA ASP A 76 20.20 2.80 12.09
C ASP A 76 21.22 3.96 12.12
N GLY A 77 20.80 5.18 12.47
CA GLY A 77 21.69 6.36 12.55
C GLY A 77 22.21 6.72 13.95
N GLN A 78 21.75 6.02 15.00
CA GLN A 78 22.10 6.32 16.40
C GLN A 78 22.49 5.09 17.22
N VAL A 79 22.40 3.88 16.66
CA VAL A 79 22.86 2.67 17.31
C VAL A 79 24.09 2.19 16.56
N THR A 80 25.24 2.76 16.92
CA THR A 80 26.52 2.05 16.82
C THR A 80 26.71 1.36 18.17
N PRO A 81 26.36 0.07 18.35
CA PRO A 81 26.77 -0.63 19.55
C PRO A 81 28.27 -0.89 19.43
N GLY A 82 29.08 -0.11 20.16
CA GLY A 82 30.51 -0.38 20.32
C GLY A 82 31.49 0.71 19.88
N ALA A 83 31.14 2.00 20.00
CA ALA A 83 32.11 3.11 19.91
C ALA A 83 32.29 3.78 21.28
#